data_AF-A0A1I0LUE7-F1
#
_entry.id   AF-A0A1I0LUE7-F1
#
_cell.length_a   1.000
_cell.length_b   1.000
_cell.length_c   1.000
_cell.angle_alpha   90.00
_cell.angle_beta   90.00
_cell.angle_gamma   90.00
#
_symmetry.space_group_name_H-M   'P 1'
#
loop_
_entity.id
_entity.type
_entity.pdbx_description
1 polymer ?
#
loop_
_entity_poly.entity_id
_entity_poly.type
_entity_poly.pdbx_seq_one_letter_code
_entity_poly.pdbx_strand_id
1 'polypeptide(L)'
;MSYFEDDYGTEMEAIEDERRNADLEQAQMEREGNRLAALRRRGICTHGSVVGYVGKVIYPEQEGLQPGQSRCTEGTGGCKRIFNSDAEWYAAQDAL
;
A
#
# COMPACT_ATOMS: atom_id res chain seq x y z
N MET A 1 -33.33 -45.69 -7.81
CA MET A 1 -32.85 -44.39 -8.34
C MET A 1 -32.58 -43.52 -7.13
N SER A 2 -31.37 -43.61 -6.57
CA SER A 2 -30.93 -42.76 -5.45
C SER A 2 -30.30 -41.51 -6.08
N TYR A 3 -30.96 -40.37 -5.94
CA TYR A 3 -30.57 -39.07 -6.49
C TYR A 3 -30.67 -37.96 -5.43
N PHE A 4 -30.54 -38.32 -4.13
CA PHE A 4 -30.75 -37.37 -3.02
C PHE A 4 -29.65 -37.37 -1.95
N GLU A 5 -28.67 -38.28 -2.03
CA GLU A 5 -27.60 -38.39 -1.01
C GLU A 5 -26.27 -37.75 -1.43
N ASP A 6 -26.10 -37.39 -2.71
CA ASP A 6 -24.84 -36.88 -3.27
C ASP A 6 -24.70 -35.34 -3.16
N ASP A 7 -25.82 -34.62 -3.03
CA ASP A 7 -25.85 -33.15 -3.11
C ASP A 7 -25.22 -32.48 -1.88
N TYR A 8 -25.50 -33.01 -0.67
CA TYR A 8 -24.98 -32.48 0.59
C TYR A 8 -23.46 -32.66 0.74
N GLY A 9 -22.89 -33.74 0.18
CA GLY A 9 -21.44 -33.97 0.18
C GLY A 9 -20.71 -32.96 -0.69
N THR A 10 -21.24 -32.72 -1.90
CA THR A 10 -20.70 -31.72 -2.83
C THR A 10 -20.89 -30.28 -2.34
N GLU A 11 -21.99 -29.96 -1.68
CA GLU A 11 -22.20 -28.64 -1.09
C GLU A 11 -21.24 -28.36 0.08
N MET A 12 -21.01 -29.36 0.95
CA MET A 12 -20.06 -29.21 2.05
C MET A 12 -18.61 -29.09 1.56
N GLU A 13 -18.22 -29.87 0.55
CA GLU A 13 -16.91 -29.74 -0.09
C GLU A 13 -16.72 -28.36 -0.72
N ALA A 14 -17.74 -27.83 -1.41
CA ALA A 14 -17.70 -26.49 -1.99
C ALA A 14 -17.52 -25.40 -0.91
N ILE A 15 -18.21 -25.51 0.22
CA ILE A 15 -18.06 -24.57 1.35
C ILE A 15 -16.66 -24.63 1.96
N GLU A 16 -16.09 -25.83 2.11
CA GLU A 16 -14.72 -26.00 2.62
C GLU A 16 -13.68 -25.42 1.65
N ASP A 17 -13.89 -25.59 0.35
CA ASP A 17 -13.07 -24.98 -0.69
C ASP A 17 -13.14 -23.45 -0.67
N GLU A 18 -14.33 -22.87 -0.53
CA GLU A 18 -14.52 -21.41 -0.41
C GLU A 18 -13.80 -20.85 0.83
N ARG A 19 -13.92 -21.53 1.98
CA ARG A 19 -13.21 -21.14 3.21
C ARG A 19 -11.70 -21.19 3.02
N ARG A 20 -11.18 -22.27 2.44
CA ARG A 20 -9.76 -22.40 2.14
C ARG A 20 -9.28 -21.28 1.20
N ASN A 21 -10.06 -20.95 0.18
CA ASN A 21 -9.73 -19.87 -0.73
C ASN A 21 -9.70 -18.51 -0.03
N ALA A 22 -10.67 -18.25 0.85
CA ALA A 22 -10.71 -17.03 1.66
C ALA A 22 -9.49 -16.92 2.60
N ASP A 23 -9.09 -18.02 3.25
CA ASP A 23 -7.90 -18.05 4.11
C ASP A 23 -6.62 -17.76 3.32
N LEU A 24 -6.50 -18.32 2.10
CA LEU A 24 -5.37 -18.07 1.21
C LEU A 24 -5.33 -16.61 0.72
N GLU A 25 -6.49 -16.04 0.37
CA GLU A 25 -6.60 -14.63 -0.01
C GLU A 25 -6.20 -13.72 1.15
N GLN A 26 -6.69 -14.01 2.36
CA GLN A 26 -6.34 -13.25 3.54
C GLN A 26 -4.84 -13.34 3.85
N ALA A 27 -4.24 -14.53 3.77
CA ALA A 27 -2.81 -14.71 3.98
C ALA A 27 -1.96 -13.91 2.97
N GLN A 28 -2.42 -13.82 1.71
CA GLN A 28 -1.78 -12.99 0.69
C GLN A 28 -1.91 -11.50 1.00
N MET A 29 -3.09 -11.04 1.39
CA MET A 29 -3.33 -9.65 1.78
C MET A 29 -2.49 -9.25 3.00
N GLU A 30 -2.39 -10.10 4.01
CA GLU A 30 -1.56 -9.85 5.20
C GLU A 30 -0.07 -9.78 4.84
N ARG A 31 0.41 -10.67 3.97
CA ARG A 31 1.80 -10.63 3.48
C ARG A 31 2.10 -9.31 2.78
N GLU A 32 1.21 -8.86 1.90
CA GLU A 32 1.40 -7.59 1.17
C GLU A 32 1.29 -6.38 2.10
N GLY A 33 0.32 -6.38 3.02
CA GLY A 33 0.19 -5.35 4.05
C GLY A 33 1.44 -5.22 4.91
N ASN A 34 2.04 -6.35 5.32
CA ASN A 34 3.29 -6.38 6.07
C ASN A 34 4.49 -5.84 5.26
N ARG A 35 4.57 -6.17 3.97
CA ARG A 35 5.59 -5.61 3.05
C ARG A 35 5.47 -4.09 2.98
N LEU A 36 4.27 -3.57 2.70
CA LEU A 36 4.01 -2.13 2.62
C LEU A 36 4.35 -1.42 3.94
N ALA A 37 3.97 -2.00 5.09
CA ALA A 37 4.30 -1.46 6.40
C ALA A 37 5.83 -1.41 6.63
N ALA A 38 6.58 -2.42 6.21
CA ALA A 38 8.03 -2.43 6.31
C ALA A 38 8.70 -1.35 5.44
N LEU A 39 8.18 -1.12 4.23
CA LEU A 39 8.65 -0.06 3.33
C LEU A 39 8.40 1.33 3.93
N ARG A 40 7.20 1.56 4.49
CA ARG A 40 6.89 2.81 5.22
C ARG A 40 7.84 3.06 6.39
N ARG A 41 8.16 2.04 7.19
CA ARG A 41 9.16 2.15 8.28
C ARG A 41 10.56 2.52 7.79
N ARG A 42 10.91 2.19 6.55
CA ARG A 42 12.17 2.58 5.90
C ARG A 42 12.11 3.95 5.23
N GLY A 43 10.97 4.64 5.30
CA GLY A 43 10.77 5.95 4.65
C GLY A 43 10.66 5.87 3.12
N ILE A 44 10.24 4.72 2.60
CA ILE A 44 9.84 4.55 1.19
C ILE A 44 8.40 5.03 1.03
N CYS A 45 8.16 5.86 0.02
CA CYS A 45 6.83 6.40 -0.27
C CYS A 45 6.06 5.44 -1.18
N THR A 46 4.91 4.94 -0.73
CA THR A 46 4.09 3.95 -1.47
C THR A 46 2.84 4.55 -2.11
N HIS A 47 2.58 5.85 -1.92
CA HIS A 47 1.27 6.46 -2.22
C HIS A 47 1.32 7.54 -3.29
N GLY A 48 2.52 7.95 -3.72
CA GLY A 48 2.70 8.96 -4.77
C GLY A 48 2.23 10.38 -4.39
N SER A 49 1.80 10.62 -3.15
CA SER A 49 1.33 11.93 -2.70
C SER A 49 2.48 12.79 -2.21
N VAL A 50 2.95 13.70 -3.06
CA VAL A 50 4.01 14.68 -2.73
C VAL A 50 3.60 16.09 -3.14
N VAL A 51 4.11 17.08 -2.41
CA VAL A 51 4.09 18.49 -2.82
C VAL A 51 5.51 18.99 -3.06
N GLY A 52 5.75 19.60 -4.21
CA GLY A 52 7.03 20.23 -4.55
C GLY A 52 7.06 21.72 -4.22
N TYR A 53 8.25 22.30 -4.08
CA TYR A 53 8.40 23.76 -3.99
C TYR A 53 8.18 24.42 -5.36
N VAL A 54 7.35 25.47 -5.40
CA VAL A 54 6.97 26.18 -6.64
C VAL A 54 7.27 27.69 -6.61
N GLY A 55 8.26 28.11 -5.82
CA GLY A 55 8.63 29.54 -5.67
C GLY A 55 7.83 30.30 -4.61
N LYS A 56 6.74 29.72 -4.11
CA LYS A 56 5.93 30.24 -3.01
C LYS A 56 5.23 29.09 -2.27
N VAL A 57 4.87 29.34 -1.01
CA VAL A 57 4.05 28.42 -0.21
C VAL A 57 2.59 28.62 -0.62
N ILE A 58 1.98 27.58 -1.19
CA ILE A 58 0.55 27.47 -1.54
C ILE A 58 -0.15 26.56 -0.55
N TYR A 59 0.52 25.46 -0.17
CA TYR A 59 0.06 24.49 0.82
C TYR A 59 0.95 24.53 2.08
N PRO A 60 0.39 24.33 3.29
CA PRO A 60 1.19 24.28 4.52
C PRO A 60 2.35 23.28 4.45
N GLU A 61 2.16 22.17 3.73
CA GLU A 61 3.17 21.11 3.56
C GLU A 61 4.40 21.57 2.77
N GLN A 62 4.34 22.70 2.07
CA GLN A 62 5.48 23.31 1.36
C GLN A 62 6.35 24.18 2.28
N GLU A 63 5.92 24.47 3.50
CA GLU A 63 6.71 25.27 4.45
C GLU A 63 8.05 24.59 4.76
N GLY A 64 9.13 25.37 4.62
CA GLY A 64 10.50 24.92 4.82
C GLY A 64 11.10 24.13 3.66
N LEU A 65 10.39 23.94 2.53
CA LEU A 65 10.98 23.37 1.33
C LEU A 65 11.83 24.39 0.57
N GLN A 66 12.94 23.90 0.02
CA GLN A 66 13.82 24.62 -0.90
C GLN A 66 13.44 24.33 -2.36
N PRO A 67 13.87 25.18 -3.32
CA PRO A 67 13.73 24.89 -4.74
C PRO A 67 14.25 23.50 -5.11
N GLY A 68 13.42 22.73 -5.84
CA GLY A 68 13.73 21.35 -6.25
C GLY A 68 13.41 20.28 -5.20
N GLN A 69 13.02 20.67 -3.99
CA GLN A 69 12.59 19.71 -2.96
C GLN A 69 11.10 19.39 -3.07
N SER A 70 10.74 18.18 -2.66
CA SER A 70 9.37 17.74 -2.45
C SER A 70 9.18 17.06 -1.10
N ARG A 71 7.97 17.11 -0.57
CA ARG A 71 7.61 16.46 0.71
C ARG A 71 6.44 15.53 0.50
N CYS A 72 6.52 14.33 1.08
CA CYS A 72 5.36 13.43 1.14
C CYS A 72 4.25 13.99 2.04
N THR A 73 3.00 13.88 1.56
CA THR A 73 1.80 14.45 2.21
C THR A 73 0.81 13.40 2.70
N GLU A 74 1.14 12.10 2.65
CA GLU A 74 0.25 11.02 3.12
C GLU A 74 -0.36 11.32 4.50
N GLY A 75 0.43 11.90 5.42
CA GLY A 75 -0.05 12.40 6.71
C GLY A 75 -0.43 11.30 7.71
N THR A 76 -0.86 10.12 7.26
CA THR A 76 -1.08 8.91 8.07
C THR A 76 0.21 8.08 8.14
N GLY A 77 0.56 7.58 9.33
CA GLY A 77 1.79 6.79 9.51
C GLY A 77 3.12 7.56 9.52
N GLY A 78 3.12 8.88 9.32
CA GLY A 78 4.27 9.75 9.58
C GLY A 78 5.27 9.92 8.44
N CYS A 79 4.97 9.52 7.21
CA CYS A 79 5.84 9.76 6.06
C CYS A 79 5.86 11.26 5.71
N LYS A 80 6.78 12.01 6.33
CA LYS A 80 7.05 13.44 6.06
C LYS A 80 8.43 13.66 5.44
N ARG A 81 8.95 12.62 4.78
CA ARG A 81 10.26 12.66 4.15
C ARG A 81 10.32 13.82 3.15
N ILE A 82 11.43 14.55 3.20
CA ILE A 82 11.79 15.54 2.19
C ILE A 82 12.71 14.85 1.20
N PHE A 83 12.37 14.93 -0.08
CA PHE A 83 13.20 14.50 -1.19
C PHE A 83 13.90 15.73 -1.75
N ASN A 84 15.19 15.60 -2.07
CA ASN A 84 16.01 16.71 -2.57
C ASN A 84 15.92 16.89 -4.09
N SER A 85 15.28 15.93 -4.78
CA SER A 85 15.00 15.98 -6.20
C SER A 85 13.89 15.00 -6.55
N ASP A 86 13.28 15.21 -7.71
CA ASP A 86 12.34 14.24 -8.28
C ASP A 86 12.99 12.88 -8.50
N ALA A 87 14.27 12.84 -8.88
CA ALA A 87 15.01 11.57 -9.05
C ALA A 87 15.13 10.79 -7.73
N GLU A 88 15.34 11.47 -6.60
CA GLU A 88 15.36 10.82 -5.28
C GLU A 88 13.97 10.23 -4.94
N TRP A 89 12.91 10.95 -5.31
CA TRP A 89 11.54 10.50 -5.09
C TRP A 89 11.18 9.30 -5.99
N TYR A 90 11.55 9.32 -7.27
CA TYR A 90 11.36 8.17 -8.17
C TYR A 90 12.18 6.97 -7.73
N ALA A 91 13.45 7.16 -7.34
CA ALA A 91 14.27 6.07 -6.82
C ALA A 91 13.70 5.45 -5.53
N ALA A 92 13.03 6.26 -4.70
CA ALA A 92 12.32 5.75 -3.53
C ALA A 92 11.10 4.91 -3.90
N GLN A 93 10.42 5.21 -5.01
CA GLN A 93 9.28 4.44 -5.53
C GLN A 93 9.72 3.17 -6.27
N ASP A 94 10.82 3.22 -7.03
CA ASP A 94 11.38 2.07 -7.74
C ASP A 94 11.92 0.99 -6.80
N ALA A 95 12.15 1.33 -5.54
CA ALA A 95 12.57 0.39 -4.50
C ALA A 95 11.42 -0.46 -3.92
N LEU A 96 10.18 -0.31 -4.43
CA LEU A 96 8.99 -1.10 -4.05
C LEU A 96 9.11 -2.56 -4.46
#